data_AF-A0A1I3PD64-F1
#
_entry.id   AF-A0A1I3PD64-F1
#
_cell.length_a   1.000
_cell.length_b   1.000
_cell.length_c   1.000
_cell.angle_alpha   90.00
_cell.angle_beta   90.00
_cell.angle_gamma   90.00
#
_symmetry.space_group_name_H-M   'P 1'
#
loop_
_entity.id
_entity.type
_entity.pdbx_description
1 polymer ?
#
loop_
_entity_poly.entity_id
_entity_poly.type
_entity_poly.pdbx_seq_one_letter_code
_entity_poly.pdbx_strand_id
1 'polypeptide(L)' 'MERNMNVNGREYNFATTYDGDSQYNVQVRSGNKVVTMFKIAADSESDVFDAALAHFAADVEMGNINV' A
#
# COMPACT_ATOMS: atom_id res chain seq x y z
N MET A 1 4.67 -2.40 -10.21
CA MET A 1 5.98 -2.08 -9.61
C MET A 1 5.95 -2.46 -8.14
N GLU A 2 7.08 -2.54 -7.45
CA GLU A 2 7.10 -2.79 -6.00
C GLU A 2 8.11 -1.91 -5.28
N ARG A 3 7.80 -1.55 -4.03
CA ARG A 3 8.64 -0.70 -3.19
C ARG A 3 8.53 -1.10 -1.73
N ASN A 4 9.66 -1.25 -1.07
CA ASN A 4 9.73 -1.47 0.38
C ASN A 4 9.61 -0.12 1.11
N MET A 5 8.76 -0.08 2.13
CA MET A 5 8.48 1.12 2.93
C MET A 5 8.39 0.77 4.41
N ASN A 6 8.78 1.71 5.27
CA ASN A 6 8.66 1.55 6.71
C ASN A 6 7.35 2.18 7.21
N VAL A 7 6.57 1.40 7.96
CA VAL A 7 5.32 1.83 8.58
C VAL A 7 5.35 1.42 10.04
N ASN A 8 5.28 2.40 10.94
CA ASN A 8 5.29 2.18 12.39
C ASN A 8 6.48 1.29 12.86
N GLY A 9 7.67 1.53 12.29
CA GLY A 9 8.89 0.79 12.64
C GLY A 9 9.05 -0.58 11.99
N ARG A 10 8.10 -1.03 11.16
CA ARG A 10 8.19 -2.31 10.43
C ARG A 10 8.29 -2.10 8.92
N GLU A 11 9.02 -2.98 8.24
CA GLU A 11 9.14 -2.94 6.79
C GLU A 11 8.00 -3.72 6.12
N TYR A 12 7.40 -3.11 5.10
CA TYR A 12 6.37 -3.69 4.25
C TYR A 12 6.72 -3.49 2.78
N ASN A 13 6.40 -4.48 1.96
CA ASN A 13 6.51 -4.40 0.51
C ASN A 13 5.16 -4.00 -0.08
N PHE A 14 5.14 -2.88 -0.79
CA PHE A 14 3.99 -2.36 -1.50
C PHE A 14 4.15 -2.71 -2.98
N ALA A 15 3.28 -3.57 -3.49
CA ALA A 15 3.23 -3.90 -4.92
C ALA A 15 2.03 -3.19 -5.55
N THR A 16 2.28 -2.35 -6.55
CA THR A 16 1.27 -1.60 -7.30
C THR A 16 1.11 -2.17 -8.70
N THR A 17 -0.13 -2.30 -9.16
CA THR A 17 -0.46 -2.72 -10.53
C THR A 17 -1.55 -1.80 -11.07
N TYR A 18 -1.31 -1.19 -12.23
CA TYR A 18 -2.31 -0.36 -12.89
C TYR A 18 -3.52 -1.22 -13.31
N ASP A 19 -4.71 -0.86 -12.82
CA ASP A 19 -5.97 -1.58 -13.08
C ASP A 19 -6.78 -0.96 -14.23
N GLY A 20 -6.35 0.21 -14.73
CA GLY A 20 -7.13 1.04 -15.65
C GLY A 20 -7.90 2.13 -14.91
N ASP A 21 -8.52 3.05 -15.66
CA ASP A 21 -9.40 4.10 -15.10
C ASP A 21 -8.71 5.00 -14.03
N SER A 22 -7.41 5.29 -14.21
CA SER A 22 -6.60 6.02 -13.23
C SER A 22 -6.60 5.37 -11.83
N GLN A 23 -6.79 4.05 -11.77
CA GLN A 23 -6.77 3.28 -10.53
C GLN A 23 -5.62 2.27 -10.52
N TYR A 24 -5.07 2.08 -9.33
CA TYR A 24 -3.98 1.17 -9.05
C TYR A 24 -4.38 0.22 -7.94
N ASN A 25 -4.24 -1.08 -8.19
CA ASN A 25 -4.31 -2.08 -7.14
C ASN A 25 -3.01 -2.03 -6.35
N VAL A 26 -3.14 -1.88 -5.04
CA VAL A 26 -2.03 -1.90 -4.10
C VAL A 26 -2.16 -3.13 -3.23
N GLN A 27 -1.09 -3.93 -3.20
CA GLN A 27 -0.96 -5.08 -2.34
C GLN A 27 0.17 -4.84 -1.35
N VAL A 28 -0.15 -4.89 -0.05
CA VAL A 28 0.82 -4.70 1.02
C VAL A 28 1.19 -6.07 1.60
N ARG A 29 2.49 -6.35 1.68
CA ARG A 29 3.03 -7.61 2.18
C ARG A 29 4.01 -7.38 3.32
N SER A 30 4.00 -8.27 4.30
CA SER A 30 5.03 -8.36 5.34
C SER A 30 5.74 -9.70 5.16
N GLY A 31 6.98 -9.66 4.66
CA GLY A 31 7.67 -10.85 4.14
C GLY A 31 6.86 -11.53 3.04
N ASN A 32 6.54 -12.81 3.22
CA ASN A 32 5.77 -13.60 2.26
C ASN A 32 4.25 -13.52 2.46
N LYS A 33 3.78 -12.83 3.51
CA LYS A 33 2.36 -12.76 3.84
C LYS A 33 1.74 -11.46 3.30
N VAL A 34 0.60 -11.59 2.61
CA VAL A 34 -0.23 -10.43 2.27
C VAL A 34 -0.96 -9.95 3.52
N VAL A 35 -0.79 -8.67 3.84
CA VAL A 35 -1.41 -8.02 4.99
C VAL A 35 -2.75 -7.40 4.58
N THR A 36 -2.77 -6.70 3.45
CA THR A 36 -3.99 -6.08 2.90
C THR A 36 -3.87 -5.84 1.40
N MET A 37 -5.01 -5.61 0.76
CA MET A 37 -5.10 -5.15 -0.63
C MET A 37 -6.18 -4.08 -0.73
N PHE A 38 -5.90 -3.00 -1.46
CA PHE A 38 -6.83 -1.90 -1.67
C PHE A 38 -6.57 -1.21 -3.02
N LYS A 39 -7.49 -0.35 -3.43
CA LYS A 39 -7.36 0.44 -4.67
C LYS A 39 -7.05 1.89 -4.33
N ILE A 40 -6.14 2.49 -5.08
CA ILE A 40 -5.82 3.92 -5.02
C ILE A 40 -6.11 4.54 -6.39
N ALA A 41 -6.92 5.58 -6.40
CA ALA A 41 -7.09 6.43 -7.58
C ALA A 41 -5.94 7.46 -7.60
N ALA A 42 -5.19 7.49 -8.70
CA ALA A 42 -4.09 8.44 -8.90
C ALA A 42 -3.89 8.68 -10.39
N ASP A 43 -3.52 9.91 -10.75
CA ASP A 43 -3.21 10.28 -12.13
C ASP A 43 -1.81 9.81 -12.56
N SER A 44 -0.92 9.50 -11.60
CA SER A 44 0.45 9.06 -11.88
C SER A 44 0.91 7.99 -10.89
N GLU A 45 1.73 7.05 -11.38
CA GLU A 45 2.29 5.95 -10.58
C GLU A 45 3.10 6.41 -9.36
N SER A 46 3.71 7.61 -9.42
CA SER A 46 4.48 8.16 -8.30
C SER A 46 3.59 8.45 -7.09
N ASP A 47 2.42 9.06 -7.32
CA ASP A 47 1.50 9.47 -6.26
C ASP A 47 0.82 8.28 -5.57
N VAL A 48 0.73 7.14 -6.25
CA VAL A 48 0.12 5.90 -5.73
C VAL A 48 0.83 5.45 -4.46
N PHE A 49 2.16 5.50 -4.45
CA PHE A 49 2.96 4.99 -3.34
C PHE A 49 2.82 5.85 -2.09
N ASP A 50 2.81 7.17 -2.23
CA ASP A 50 2.60 8.10 -1.11
C ASP A 50 1.16 7.99 -0.56
N ALA A 51 0.16 7.93 -1.44
CA ALA A 51 -1.23 7.73 -1.05
C ALA A 51 -1.46 6.36 -0.37
N ALA A 52 -0.87 5.29 -0.91
CA ALA A 52 -0.92 3.95 -0.34
C ALA A 52 -0.26 3.88 1.04
N LEU A 53 0.88 4.54 1.21
CA LEU A 53 1.60 4.61 2.48
C LEU A 53 0.73 5.29 3.53
N ALA A 54 0.17 6.46 3.21
CA ALA A 54 -0.70 7.20 4.13
C ALA A 54 -1.96 6.40 4.51
N HIS A 55 -2.61 5.76 3.53
CA HIS A 55 -3.79 4.93 3.76
C HIS A 55 -3.48 3.74 4.67
N PHE A 56 -2.43 2.99 4.37
CA PHE A 56 -2.03 1.82 5.16
C PHE A 56 -1.55 2.21 6.57
N ALA A 57 -0.78 3.31 6.70
CA ALA A 57 -0.36 3.80 8.00
C ALA A 57 -1.56 4.17 8.89
N ALA A 58 -2.55 4.87 8.34
CA ALA A 58 -3.78 5.20 9.05
C ALA A 58 -4.54 3.93 9.48
N ASP A 59 -4.67 2.94 8.60
CA ASP A 59 -5.34 1.67 8.93
C ASP A 59 -4.63 0.88 10.05
N VAL A 60 -3.29 0.92 10.07
CA VAL A 60 -2.49 0.33 11.17
C VAL A 60 -2.72 1.09 12.47
N GLU A 61 -2.71 2.43 12.44
CA GLU A 61 -2.96 3.27 13.62
C GLU A 61 -4.38 3.14 14.17
N MET A 62 -5.37 2.96 13.30
CA MET A 62 -6.77 2.74 13.67
C MET A 62 -7.04 1.30 14.16
N GLY A 63 -6.07 0.38 14.03
CA GLY A 63 -6.22 -1.02 14.40
C GLY A 63 -7.04 -1.86 13.41
N ASN A 64 -7.29 -1.34 12.20
CA ASN A 64 -7.95 -2.06 11.12
C ASN A 64 -7.06 -3.19 10.58
N ILE A 65 -5.75 -3.02 10.69
CA ILE A 65 -4.73 -3.97 10.28
C ILE A 65 -4.01 -4.51 11.51
N ASN A 66 -4.21 -5.79 11.81
CA ASN A 66 -3.46 -6.48 12.86
C ASN A 66 -2.13 -6.97 12.30
N VAL A 67 -1.06 -6.19 12.52
CA VAL A 67 0.32 -6.50 12.14
C VAL A 67 1.19 -6.87 13.33
#